data_AF-H9FIF7-F1
#
_entry.id   AF-H9FIF7-F1
#
_cell.length_a   1.000
_cell.length_b   1.000
_cell.length_c   1.000
_cell.angle_alpha   90.00
_cell.angle_beta   90.00
_cell.angle_gamma   90.00
#
_symmetry.space_group_name_H-M   'P 1'
#
loop_
_entity.id
_entity.type
_entity.pdbx_description
1 polymer ?
#
loop_
_entity_poly.entity_id
_entity_poly.type
_entity_poly.pdbx_seq_one_letter_code
_entity_poly.pdbx_strand_id
1 'polypeptide(L)'
;INRSLASKDAESPSWRSTTVLGLLDIYGFEVFQHNSFEQFCINYCNEKLQQLFIELTLKSEQEEYEAEGIAWEPVQYFNNKIICDLVEEKFKGIISILDEECLRPGEATDLTFLEKLEDTVKHHPHFLTHKLA
;
A
#
# COMPACT_ATOMS: atom_id res chain seq x y z
N ILE A 1 -23.15 -13.40 7.90
CA ILE A 1 -23.14 -13.35 6.41
C ILE A 1 -22.39 -14.55 5.84
N ASN A 2 -21.08 -14.69 6.05
CA ASN A 2 -20.27 -15.80 5.47
C ASN A 2 -20.82 -17.21 5.69
N ARG A 3 -21.32 -17.53 6.89
CA ARG A 3 -21.98 -18.81 7.16
C ARG A 3 -23.21 -19.09 6.29
N SER A 4 -23.93 -18.03 5.91
CA SER A 4 -25.09 -18.11 5.01
C SER A 4 -24.68 -18.23 3.55
N LEU A 5 -23.51 -17.72 3.17
CA LEU A 5 -22.97 -17.76 1.81
C LEU A 5 -22.12 -19.01 1.55
N ALA A 6 -21.67 -19.70 2.61
CA ALA A 6 -20.84 -20.89 2.51
C ALA A 6 -21.58 -22.01 1.76
N SER A 7 -20.91 -22.58 0.76
CA SER A 7 -21.41 -23.75 0.05
C SER A 7 -21.56 -24.93 1.00
N LYS A 8 -22.69 -25.64 0.88
CA LYS A 8 -22.94 -26.86 1.67
C LYS A 8 -22.22 -28.09 1.10
N ASP A 9 -21.68 -27.99 -0.12
CA ASP A 9 -21.03 -29.09 -0.84
C ASP A 9 -19.50 -28.95 -0.87
N ALA A 10 -18.91 -28.20 0.08
CA ALA A 10 -17.48 -27.90 0.12
C ALA A 10 -16.56 -29.13 0.22
N GLU A 11 -17.09 -30.30 0.55
CA GLU A 11 -16.35 -31.57 0.67
C GLU A 11 -16.44 -32.47 -0.58
N SER A 12 -17.27 -32.11 -1.57
CA SER A 12 -17.40 -32.88 -2.81
C SER A 12 -16.13 -32.76 -3.67
N PRO A 13 -15.68 -33.82 -4.37
CA PRO A 13 -14.52 -33.74 -5.27
C PRO A 13 -14.66 -32.64 -6.35
N SER A 14 -15.89 -32.36 -6.79
CA SER A 14 -16.22 -31.30 -7.75
C SER A 14 -15.95 -29.89 -7.22
N TRP A 15 -15.98 -29.70 -5.89
CA TRP A 15 -15.72 -28.41 -5.26
C TRP A 15 -14.30 -27.91 -5.53
N ARG A 16 -13.33 -28.83 -5.71
CA ARG A 16 -11.94 -28.48 -6.05
C ARG A 16 -11.77 -27.83 -7.42
N SER A 17 -12.75 -28.00 -8.31
CA SER A 17 -12.80 -27.33 -9.63
C SER A 17 -13.66 -26.06 -9.63
N THR A 18 -14.05 -25.56 -8.46
CA THR A 18 -14.86 -24.33 -8.37
C THR A 18 -14.01 -23.11 -8.70
N THR A 19 -14.51 -22.27 -9.59
CA THR A 19 -13.95 -20.95 -9.87
C THR A 19 -14.66 -19.89 -9.03
N VAL A 20 -13.95 -18.84 -8.67
CA VAL A 20 -14.51 -17.70 -7.94
C VAL A 20 -14.37 -16.43 -8.77
N LEU A 21 -15.37 -15.57 -8.68
CA LEU A 21 -15.33 -14.21 -9.20
C LEU A 21 -15.23 -13.27 -8.00
N GLY A 22 -14.06 -12.62 -7.86
CA GLY A 22 -13.81 -11.65 -6.80
C GLY A 22 -14.32 -10.27 -7.19
N LEU A 23 -15.03 -9.61 -6.28
CA LEU A 23 -15.39 -8.20 -6.39
C LEU A 23 -14.69 -7.46 -5.24
N LEU A 24 -13.93 -6.42 -5.58
CA LEU A 24 -13.26 -5.56 -4.60
C LEU A 24 -14.04 -4.25 -4.49
N ASP A 25 -14.56 -3.98 -3.29
CA ASP A 25 -15.24 -2.72 -2.93
C ASP A 25 -14.58 -2.17 -1.67
N ILE A 26 -14.04 -0.96 -1.76
CA ILE A 26 -13.17 -0.35 -0.75
C ILE A 26 -13.35 1.17 -0.74
N TYR A 27 -12.92 1.80 0.34
CA TYR A 27 -12.85 3.26 0.44
C TYR A 27 -11.83 3.85 -0.54
N GLY A 28 -12.19 4.94 -1.21
CA GLY A 28 -11.28 5.72 -2.05
C GLY A 28 -10.37 6.66 -1.25
N PHE A 29 -9.51 7.40 -1.93
CA PHE A 29 -8.68 8.44 -1.30
C PHE A 29 -9.52 9.52 -0.60
N GLU A 30 -9.14 9.89 0.61
CA GLU A 30 -9.80 10.90 1.43
C GLU A 30 -8.82 11.99 1.86
N VAL A 31 -9.23 13.26 1.75
CA VAL A 31 -8.47 14.40 2.25
C VAL A 31 -9.40 15.41 2.89
N PHE A 32 -9.22 15.63 4.19
CA PHE A 32 -9.99 16.57 4.99
C PHE A 32 -9.10 17.70 5.52
N GLN A 33 -9.72 18.67 6.20
CA GLN A 33 -9.00 19.73 6.89
C GLN A 33 -8.11 19.19 8.03
N HIS A 34 -8.56 18.13 8.70
CA HIS A 34 -7.79 17.41 9.72
C HIS A 34 -7.85 15.92 9.40
N ASN A 35 -6.69 15.32 9.11
CA ASN A 35 -6.55 13.90 8.80
C ASN A 35 -5.83 13.21 9.96
N SER A 36 -6.41 12.13 10.46
CA SER A 36 -5.83 11.31 11.54
C SER A 36 -5.28 10.00 10.99
N PHE A 37 -4.90 9.09 11.90
CA PHE A 37 -4.34 7.79 11.54
C PHE A 37 -5.27 6.95 10.65
N GLU A 38 -6.58 7.11 10.78
CA GLU A 38 -7.58 6.43 9.95
C GLU A 38 -7.46 6.82 8.48
N GLN A 39 -7.39 8.12 8.17
CA GLN A 39 -7.18 8.58 6.80
C GLN A 39 -5.82 8.14 6.26
N PHE A 40 -4.79 8.14 7.10
CA PHE A 40 -3.49 7.59 6.72
C PHE A 40 -3.59 6.13 6.27
N CYS A 41 -4.30 5.28 7.03
CA CYS A 41 -4.52 3.88 6.67
C CYS A 41 -5.32 3.72 5.37
N ILE A 42 -6.39 4.50 5.19
CA ILE A 42 -7.22 4.48 3.98
C ILE A 42 -6.39 4.88 2.75
N ASN A 43 -5.65 5.98 2.83
CA ASN A 43 -4.85 6.48 1.72
C ASN A 43 -3.69 5.55 1.40
N TYR A 44 -3.03 4.97 2.40
CA TYR A 44 -2.00 3.95 2.19
C TYR A 44 -2.56 2.69 1.51
N CYS A 45 -3.76 2.23 1.89
CA CYS A 45 -4.42 1.12 1.21
C CYS A 45 -4.63 1.43 -0.28
N ASN A 46 -5.05 2.65 -0.61
CA ASN A 46 -5.21 3.08 -1.99
C ASN A 46 -3.88 3.17 -2.75
N GLU A 47 -2.80 3.65 -2.13
CA GLU A 47 -1.44 3.62 -2.73
C GLU A 47 -1.01 2.20 -3.09
N LYS A 48 -1.24 1.22 -2.20
CA LYS A 48 -0.92 -0.19 -2.47
C LYS A 48 -1.71 -0.77 -3.64
N LEU A 49 -2.96 -0.36 -3.78
CA LEU A 49 -3.80 -0.80 -4.90
C LEU A 49 -3.43 -0.12 -6.20
N GLN A 50 -3.06 1.15 -6.16
CA GLN A 50 -2.51 1.85 -7.31
C GLN A 50 -1.20 1.19 -7.78
N GLN A 51 -0.34 0.76 -6.85
CA GLN A 51 0.89 0.02 -7.19
C GLN A 51 0.56 -1.30 -7.90
N LEU A 52 -0.44 -2.04 -7.40
CA LEU A 52 -0.90 -3.27 -8.05
C LEU A 52 -1.44 -2.99 -9.46
N PHE A 53 -2.21 -1.91 -9.63
CA PHE A 53 -2.73 -1.50 -10.94
C PHE A 53 -1.61 -1.17 -11.92
N ILE A 54 -0.60 -0.39 -11.48
CA ILE A 54 0.58 -0.05 -12.30
C ILE A 54 1.34 -1.31 -12.70
N GLU A 55 1.58 -2.24 -11.77
CA GLU A 55 2.29 -3.48 -12.04
C GLU A 55 1.57 -4.32 -13.10
N LEU A 56 0.24 -4.49 -12.97
CA LEU A 56 -0.55 -5.36 -13.83
C LEU A 56 -0.86 -4.76 -15.20
N THR A 57 -1.16 -3.45 -15.26
CA THR A 57 -1.67 -2.82 -16.49
C THR A 57 -0.61 -2.09 -17.30
N LEU A 58 0.47 -1.63 -16.68
CA LEU A 58 1.52 -0.88 -17.37
C LEU A 58 2.80 -1.68 -17.46
N LYS A 59 3.31 -2.14 -16.31
CA LYS A 59 4.61 -2.82 -16.28
C LYS A 59 4.53 -4.19 -16.97
N SER A 60 3.60 -5.03 -16.55
CA SER A 60 3.45 -6.38 -17.07
C SER A 60 3.14 -6.40 -18.57
N GLU A 61 2.27 -5.51 -19.07
CA GLU A 61 1.95 -5.43 -20.49
C GLU A 61 3.18 -5.06 -21.33
N GLN A 62 3.96 -4.06 -20.88
CA GLN A 62 5.17 -3.66 -21.61
C GLN A 62 6.27 -4.72 -21.57
N GLU A 63 6.42 -5.43 -20.45
CA GLU A 63 7.35 -6.56 -20.34
C GLU A 63 6.93 -7.74 -21.24
N GLU A 64 5.63 -7.98 -21.39
CA GLU A 64 5.10 -9.02 -22.28
C GLU A 64 5.35 -8.68 -23.77
N TYR A 65 5.12 -7.43 -24.19
CA TYR A 65 5.43 -7.01 -25.56
C TYR A 65 6.92 -7.19 -25.90
N GLU A 66 7.81 -6.81 -24.99
CA GLU A 66 9.26 -6.99 -25.15
C GLU A 66 9.63 -8.48 -25.23
N ALA A 67 9.06 -9.32 -24.35
CA ALA A 67 9.33 -10.75 -24.31
C ALA A 67 8.87 -11.49 -25.57
N GLU A 68 7.74 -11.09 -26.14
CA GLU A 68 7.19 -11.65 -27.39
C GLU A 68 7.88 -11.07 -28.65
N GLY A 69 8.79 -10.10 -28.49
CA GLY A 69 9.50 -9.45 -29.59
C GLY A 69 8.58 -8.59 -30.47
N ILE A 70 7.48 -8.09 -29.90
CA ILE A 70 6.52 -7.21 -30.58
C ILE A 70 7.08 -5.80 -30.55
N ALA A 71 7.11 -5.12 -31.70
CA ALA A 71 7.55 -3.74 -31.77
C ALA A 71 6.62 -2.85 -30.92
N TRP A 72 7.17 -2.29 -29.85
CA TRP A 72 6.45 -1.49 -28.88
C TRP A 72 7.20 -0.18 -28.60
N GLU A 73 6.47 0.91 -28.41
CA GLU A 73 7.03 2.18 -27.96
C GLU A 73 6.81 2.31 -26.44
N PRO A 74 7.88 2.28 -25.61
CA PRO A 74 7.73 2.33 -24.16
C PRO A 74 7.03 3.60 -23.69
N VAL A 75 5.88 3.41 -23.03
CA VAL A 75 5.12 4.45 -22.36
C VAL A 75 5.77 4.75 -21.02
N GLN A 76 6.11 6.02 -20.80
CA GLN A 76 6.62 6.50 -19.52
C GLN A 76 5.47 6.65 -18.53
N TYR A 77 5.66 6.14 -17.31
CA TYR A 77 4.68 6.25 -16.23
C TYR A 77 5.36 6.50 -14.89
N PHE A 78 4.63 7.11 -13.96
CA PHE A 78 5.09 7.27 -12.58
C PHE A 78 4.81 5.97 -11.80
N ASN A 79 5.85 5.42 -11.19
CA ASN A 79 5.74 4.25 -10.32
C ASN A 79 5.66 4.70 -8.86
N ASN A 80 4.49 4.55 -8.24
CA ASN A 80 4.23 4.99 -6.87
C ASN A 80 4.86 4.07 -5.81
N LYS A 81 5.61 3.04 -6.19
CA LYS A 81 6.35 2.17 -5.27
C LYS A 81 7.21 2.93 -4.27
N ILE A 82 7.81 4.05 -4.69
CA ILE A 82 8.57 4.93 -3.78
C ILE A 82 7.73 5.45 -2.60
N ILE A 83 6.43 5.68 -2.81
CA ILE A 83 5.48 6.11 -1.79
C ILE A 83 5.06 4.92 -0.92
N CYS A 84 4.83 3.75 -1.51
CA CYS A 84 4.55 2.53 -0.74
C CYS A 84 5.71 2.15 0.19
N ASP A 85 6.94 2.19 -0.32
CA ASP A 85 8.15 1.85 0.44
C ASP A 85 8.37 2.85 1.59
N LEU A 86 8.12 4.14 1.38
CA LEU A 86 8.12 5.15 2.44
C LEU A 86 7.22 4.76 3.62
N VAL A 87 6.09 4.10 3.37
CA VAL A 87 5.15 3.71 4.43
C VAL A 87 5.52 2.37 5.07
N GLU A 88 5.88 1.36 4.27
CA GLU A 88 5.94 -0.05 4.70
C GLU A 88 7.35 -0.63 4.83
N GLU A 89 8.40 0.06 4.34
CA GLU A 89 9.76 -0.49 4.36
C GLU A 89 10.17 -0.85 5.79
N LYS A 90 10.70 -2.06 5.96
CA LYS A 90 11.10 -2.54 7.28
C LYS A 90 12.21 -1.66 7.87
N PHE A 91 12.08 -1.28 9.13
CA PHE A 91 13.01 -0.40 9.89
C PHE A 91 13.10 1.06 9.44
N LYS A 92 12.53 1.43 8.29
CA LYS A 92 12.63 2.80 7.74
C LYS A 92 11.29 3.43 7.39
N GLY A 93 10.26 2.61 7.18
CA GLY A 93 8.94 3.05 6.82
C GLY A 93 8.20 3.66 7.99
N ILE A 94 7.25 4.55 7.69
CA ILE A 94 6.43 5.26 8.67
C ILE A 94 5.79 4.28 9.68
N ILE A 95 5.21 3.16 9.20
CA ILE A 95 4.56 2.17 10.07
C ILE A 95 5.59 1.46 10.95
N SER A 96 6.76 1.10 10.41
CA SER A 96 7.82 0.45 11.19
C SER A 96 8.33 1.36 12.31
N ILE A 97 8.47 2.65 12.05
CA ILE A 97 8.90 3.64 13.04
C ILE A 97 7.83 3.85 14.10
N LEU A 98 6.55 3.88 13.69
CA LEU A 98 5.41 3.98 14.59
C LEU A 98 5.35 2.77 15.54
N ASP A 99 5.44 1.55 15.01
CA ASP A 99 5.44 0.32 15.80
C ASP A 99 6.57 0.31 16.83
N GLU A 100 7.78 0.74 16.45
CA GLU A 100 8.90 0.83 17.37
C GLU A 100 8.68 1.83 18.50
N GLU A 101 8.09 3.00 18.21
CA GLU A 101 7.78 3.99 19.25
C GLU A 101 6.66 3.53 20.17
N CYS A 102 5.66 2.80 19.66
CA CYS A 102 4.61 2.20 20.48
C CYS A 102 5.15 1.13 21.45
N LEU A 103 6.27 0.49 21.14
CA LEU A 103 6.89 -0.56 21.98
C LEU A 103 7.94 -0.02 22.96
N ARG A 104 8.33 1.25 22.83
CA ARG A 104 9.41 1.85 23.62
C ARG A 104 8.99 2.03 25.08
N PRO A 105 9.81 1.62 26.07
CA PRO A 105 9.54 1.89 27.47
C PRO A 105 9.76 3.38 27.80
N GLY A 106 8.80 3.99 28.52
CA GLY A 106 8.83 5.42 28.91
C GLY A 106 7.62 6.20 28.38
N GLU A 107 7.65 7.54 28.46
CA GLU A 107 6.63 8.41 27.86
C GLU A 107 6.92 8.61 26.37
N ALA A 108 6.56 7.63 25.54
CA ALA A 108 6.43 7.84 24.10
C ALA A 108 5.19 8.73 23.84
N THR A 109 5.33 9.72 22.98
CA THR A 109 4.27 10.65 22.60
C THR A 109 4.24 10.83 21.09
N ASP A 110 3.15 11.40 20.56
CA ASP A 110 3.05 11.71 19.13
C ASP A 110 4.20 12.63 18.66
N LEU A 111 4.69 13.50 19.53
CA LEU A 111 5.82 14.39 19.25
C LEU A 111 7.15 13.63 19.16
N THR A 112 7.39 12.67 20.07
CA THR A 112 8.63 11.86 20.01
C THR A 112 8.63 10.93 18.80
N PHE A 113 7.46 10.44 18.40
CA PHE A 113 7.28 9.73 17.14
C PHE A 113 7.62 10.62 15.95
N LEU A 114 7.07 11.84 15.88
CA LEU A 114 7.35 12.77 14.80
C LEU A 114 8.85 13.09 14.71
N GLU A 115 9.52 13.36 15.82
CA GLU A 115 10.97 13.62 15.86
C GLU A 115 11.77 12.45 15.28
N LYS A 116 11.45 11.21 15.66
CA LYS A 116 12.14 10.03 15.14
C LYS A 116 11.85 9.80 13.67
N LEU A 117 10.64 10.10 13.23
CA LEU A 117 10.24 10.02 11.83
C LEU A 117 11.06 11.01 10.98
N GLU A 118 11.15 12.27 11.42
CA GLU A 118 12.00 13.28 10.80
C GLU A 118 13.46 12.86 10.73
N ASP A 119 13.95 12.20 11.79
CA ASP A 119 15.35 11.77 11.87
C ASP A 119 15.69 10.58 10.97
N THR A 120 14.71 9.73 10.67
CA THR A 120 14.90 8.50 9.90
C THR A 120 14.62 8.69 8.42
N VAL A 121 13.55 9.42 8.08
CA VAL A 121 13.01 9.57 6.70
C VAL A 121 13.60 10.78 5.96
N LYS A 122 14.56 11.49 6.58
CA LYS A 122 15.25 12.69 6.10
C LYS A 122 15.32 12.84 4.56
N HIS A 123 14.79 13.95 4.05
CA HIS A 123 14.85 14.38 2.63
C HIS A 123 14.18 13.44 1.62
N HIS A 124 13.23 12.60 2.04
CA HIS A 124 12.46 11.80 1.10
C HIS A 124 11.52 12.69 0.24
N PRO A 125 11.47 12.52 -1.10
CA PRO A 125 10.73 13.41 -2.01
C PRO A 125 9.22 13.47 -1.75
N HIS A 126 8.66 12.45 -1.09
CA HIS A 126 7.24 12.34 -0.73
C HIS A 126 6.98 12.49 0.77
N PHE A 127 7.96 12.95 1.55
CA PHE A 127 7.79 13.25 2.98
C PHE A 127 8.28 14.67 3.28
N LEU A 128 7.41 15.47 3.89
CA LEU A 128 7.74 16.82 4.32
C LEU A 128 7.30 17.02 5.77
N THR A 129 8.11 17.78 6.51
CA THR A 129 7.81 18.22 7.87
C THR A 129 8.22 19.68 8.02
N HIS A 130 7.75 20.37 9.06
CA HIS A 130 8.08 21.76 9.35
C HIS A 130 9.60 21.99 9.53
N LYS A 131 10.37 21.01 10.02
CA LYS A 131 11.84 21.15 10.12
C LYS A 131 12.57 21.03 8.77
N LEU A 132 11.91 20.45 7.76
CA LEU A 132 12.46 20.22 6.42
C LEU A 132 11.81 21.13 5.36
N ALA A 133 10.94 22.05 5.77
CA ALA A 133 10.24 23.03 4.93
C ALA A 133 10.99 24.36 4.83
#